data_AF-A0A5N6U3Q5-F1
#
_entry.id   AF-A0A5N6U3Q5-F1
#
_cell.length_a   1.000
_cell.length_b   1.000
_cell.length_c   1.000
_cell.angle_alpha   90.00
_cell.angle_beta   90.00
_cell.angle_gamma   90.00
#
_symmetry.space_group_name_H-M   'P 1'
#
loop_
_entity.id
_entity.type
_entity.pdbx_description
1 polymer ?
#
loop_
_entity_poly.entity_id
_entity_poly.type
_entity_poly.pdbx_seq_one_letter_code
_entity_poly.pdbx_strand_id
1 'polypeptide(L)'
;MEFNFGDVIVASVESTSPSEGVTVIENLTTGKNFTTTASAPSSSATLTGTNAEWILEDLAVDGDGLTLVNFGEASFTGCVAKAGGKEYGLDGSALYAVQDSSSSSVQAVPSIVSDSELKVSYQ
;
A
#
# COMPACT_ATOMS: atom_id res chain seq x y z
N MET A 1 -18.34 3.19 2.10
CA MET A 1 -17.75 4.14 1.13
C MET A 1 -17.74 3.46 -0.22
N GLU A 2 -18.07 4.16 -1.29
CA GLU A 2 -18.08 3.60 -2.65
C GLU A 2 -16.83 4.04 -3.41
N PHE A 3 -16.36 3.18 -4.31
CA PHE A 3 -15.20 3.41 -5.16
C PHE A 3 -15.61 3.17 -6.60
N ASN A 4 -15.24 4.09 -7.49
CA ASN A 4 -15.51 4.01 -8.91
C ASN A 4 -14.22 4.12 -9.72
N PHE A 5 -14.24 3.61 -10.95
CA PHE A 5 -13.14 3.83 -11.88
C PHE A 5 -12.90 5.33 -12.09
N GLY A 6 -11.65 5.74 -11.96
CA GLY A 6 -11.23 7.14 -12.09
C GLY A 6 -11.28 7.95 -10.79
N ASP A 7 -11.71 7.36 -9.67
CA ASP A 7 -11.62 8.02 -8.36
C ASP A 7 -10.16 8.19 -7.94
N VAL A 8 -9.85 9.33 -7.32
CA VAL A 8 -8.53 9.60 -6.72
C VAL A 8 -8.63 9.34 -5.23
N ILE A 9 -7.90 8.33 -4.76
CA ILE A 9 -7.94 7.87 -3.38
C ILE A 9 -6.64 8.24 -2.66
N VAL A 10 -6.77 8.86 -1.50
CA VAL A 10 -5.69 9.02 -0.54
C VAL A 10 -5.85 7.95 0.53
N ALA A 11 -4.80 7.18 0.75
CA ALA A 11 -4.69 6.24 1.86
C ALA A 11 -3.50 6.65 2.73
N SER A 12 -3.71 6.75 4.05
CA SER A 12 -2.64 7.03 5.00
C SER A 12 -2.80 6.19 6.25
N VAL A 13 -1.68 5.74 6.79
CA VAL A 13 -1.60 5.06 8.08
C VAL A 13 -0.61 5.80 8.97
N GLU A 14 -0.92 5.89 10.26
CA GLU A 14 -0.07 6.49 11.27
C GLU A 14 0.00 5.58 12.49
N SER A 15 1.20 5.17 12.90
CA SER A 15 1.40 4.51 14.19
C SER A 15 1.59 5.59 15.26
N THR A 16 0.62 5.70 16.17
CA THR A 16 0.67 6.64 17.31
C THR A 16 1.45 6.05 18.49
N SER A 17 1.53 4.72 18.55
CA SER A 17 2.44 3.95 19.42
C SER A 17 2.72 2.57 18.79
N PRO A 18 3.69 1.79 19.29
CA PRO A 18 3.89 0.42 18.80
C PRO A 18 2.62 -0.46 18.85
N SER A 19 1.67 -0.14 19.73
CA SER A 19 0.42 -0.89 19.90
C SER A 19 -0.83 -0.21 19.34
N GLU A 20 -0.72 0.99 18.76
CA GLU A 20 -1.87 1.77 18.32
C GLU A 20 -1.58 2.51 17.01
N GLY A 21 -2.60 2.65 16.18
CA GLY A 21 -2.50 3.43 14.97
C GLY A 21 -3.84 3.91 14.44
N VAL A 22 -3.77 4.79 13.45
CA VAL A 22 -4.91 5.36 12.75
C VAL A 22 -4.75 5.10 11.27
N THR A 23 -5.84 4.66 10.63
CA THR A 23 -5.94 4.54 9.18
C THR A 23 -6.97 5.53 8.69
N VAL A 24 -6.63 6.25 7.63
CA VAL A 24 -7.52 7.16 6.91
C VAL A 24 -7.56 6.75 5.45
N ILE A 25 -8.77 6.68 4.90
CA ILE A 25 -9.01 6.55 3.47
C ILE A 25 -9.93 7.70 3.05
N GLU A 26 -9.50 8.49 2.09
CA GLU A 26 -10.27 9.61 1.53
C GLU A 26 -10.39 9.44 0.02
N ASN A 27 -11.61 9.56 -0.50
CA ASN A 27 -11.87 9.64 -1.92
C ASN A 27 -12.01 11.13 -2.26
N LEU A 28 -10.94 11.72 -2.79
CA LEU A 28 -10.87 13.13 -3.13
C LEU A 28 -11.89 13.50 -4.21
N THR A 29 -12.26 12.56 -5.08
CA THR A 29 -13.26 12.77 -6.13
C THR A 29 -14.65 12.98 -5.53
N THR A 30 -15.01 12.23 -4.48
CA THR A 30 -16.35 12.32 -3.85
C THR A 30 -16.38 13.16 -2.58
N GLY A 31 -15.22 13.52 -2.02
CA GLY A 31 -15.07 14.18 -0.72
C GLY A 31 -15.44 13.30 0.48
N LYS A 32 -15.70 12.00 0.28
CA LYS A 32 -16.00 11.06 1.36
C LYS A 32 -14.70 10.53 1.96
N ASN A 33 -14.67 10.43 3.29
CA ASN A 33 -13.55 9.81 4.00
C ASN A 33 -14.05 8.79 5.03
N PHE A 34 -13.15 7.91 5.42
CA PHE A 34 -13.28 6.94 6.49
C PHE A 34 -12.01 7.00 7.34
N THR A 35 -12.18 7.06 8.67
CA THR A 35 -11.09 7.00 9.64
C THR A 35 -11.37 5.91 10.65
N THR A 36 -10.39 5.08 10.94
CA THR A 36 -10.48 4.06 11.99
C THR A 36 -9.20 4.02 12.81
N THR A 37 -9.34 3.73 14.09
CA THR A 37 -8.21 3.41 14.96
C THR A 37 -8.06 1.90 15.08
N ALA A 38 -6.84 1.41 15.22
CA ALA A 38 -6.55 0.00 15.46
C ALA A 38 -5.61 -0.15 16.66
N SER A 39 -5.75 -1.27 17.37
CA SER A 39 -4.87 -1.65 18.46
C SER A 39 -4.26 -3.01 18.18
N ALA A 40 -3.02 -3.21 18.64
CA ALA A 40 -2.36 -4.50 18.55
C ALA A 40 -3.18 -5.57 19.30
N PRO A 41 -3.38 -6.77 18.72
CA PRO A 41 -4.19 -7.82 19.34
C PRO A 41 -3.54 -8.41 20.60
N SER A 42 -2.23 -8.24 20.75
CA SER A 42 -1.47 -8.61 21.95
C SER A 42 -0.19 -7.79 22.05
N SER A 43 0.46 -7.81 23.22
CA SER A 43 1.76 -7.14 23.43
C SER A 43 2.90 -7.72 22.58
N SER A 44 2.76 -8.96 22.11
CA SER A 44 3.73 -9.61 21.22
C SER A 44 3.51 -9.30 19.74
N ALA A 45 2.43 -8.61 19.38
CA ALA A 45 2.03 -8.31 18.01
C ALA A 45 2.07 -6.79 17.73
N THR A 46 3.04 -6.10 18.33
CA THR A 46 3.22 -4.65 18.17
C THR A 46 4.05 -4.33 16.94
N LEU A 47 3.79 -3.17 16.33
CA LEU A 47 4.57 -2.65 15.21
C LEU A 47 5.99 -2.29 15.66
N THR A 48 6.97 -2.60 14.81
CA THR A 48 8.38 -2.22 15.01
C THR A 48 8.72 -0.85 14.43
N GLY A 49 7.90 -0.33 13.51
CA GLY A 49 8.14 0.94 12.82
C GLY A 49 9.35 0.92 11.89
N THR A 50 9.73 -0.23 11.34
CA THR A 50 10.93 -0.43 10.51
C THR A 50 10.69 -0.36 9.02
N ASN A 51 9.43 -0.48 8.59
CA ASN A 51 9.05 -0.58 7.18
C ASN A 51 7.92 0.41 6.89
N ALA A 52 7.99 1.02 5.71
CA ALA A 52 6.91 1.78 5.09
C ALA A 52 6.87 1.35 3.63
N GLU A 53 5.68 1.07 3.11
CA GLU A 53 5.53 0.39 1.83
C GLU A 53 4.29 0.85 1.06
N TRP A 54 4.40 0.82 -0.26
CA TRP A 54 3.32 1.03 -1.21
C TRP A 54 3.21 -0.24 -2.04
N ILE A 55 2.14 -0.99 -1.82
CA ILE A 55 2.03 -2.36 -2.32
C ILE A 55 0.82 -2.49 -3.24
N LEU A 56 1.04 -3.16 -4.37
CA LEU A 56 0.01 -3.86 -5.10
C LEU A 56 0.20 -5.36 -4.79
N GLU A 57 -0.83 -5.98 -4.24
CA GLU A 57 -0.77 -7.35 -3.72
C GLU A 57 -1.68 -8.28 -4.51
N ASP A 58 -1.15 -9.44 -4.90
CA ASP A 58 -1.98 -10.60 -5.25
C ASP A 58 -2.41 -11.29 -3.96
N LEU A 59 -3.51 -10.82 -3.39
CA LEU A 59 -3.95 -11.23 -2.06
C LEU A 59 -4.36 -12.71 -2.06
N ALA A 60 -3.76 -13.50 -1.17
CA ALA A 60 -4.21 -14.85 -0.86
C ALA A 60 -4.98 -14.85 0.47
N VAL A 61 -6.17 -15.43 0.48
CA VAL A 61 -7.01 -15.58 1.69
C VAL A 61 -7.20 -17.07 1.95
N ASP A 62 -6.90 -17.52 3.17
CA ASP A 62 -7.01 -18.91 3.60
C ASP A 62 -6.21 -19.93 2.77
N GLY A 63 -5.16 -19.47 2.09
CA GLY A 63 -4.25 -20.32 1.29
C GLY A 63 -4.64 -20.44 -0.18
N ASP A 64 -5.81 -19.93 -0.57
CA ASP A 64 -6.20 -19.79 -1.96
C ASP A 64 -5.85 -18.38 -2.44
N GLY A 65 -4.92 -18.29 -3.39
CA GLY A 65 -4.64 -17.05 -4.10
C GLY A 65 -5.89 -16.57 -4.83
N LEU A 66 -6.21 -15.28 -4.73
CA LEU A 66 -7.17 -14.69 -5.65
C LEU A 66 -6.55 -14.63 -7.04
N THR A 67 -7.38 -14.62 -8.08
CA THR A 67 -6.85 -14.37 -9.43
C THR A 67 -6.43 -12.91 -9.52
N LEU A 68 -5.14 -12.63 -9.71
CA LEU A 68 -4.68 -11.28 -10.02
C LEU A 68 -5.31 -10.79 -11.33
N VAL A 69 -6.21 -9.82 -11.21
CA VAL A 69 -6.90 -9.24 -12.35
C VAL A 69 -5.97 -8.31 -13.14
N ASN A 70 -6.16 -8.24 -14.45
CA ASN A 70 -5.46 -7.27 -15.28
C ASN A 70 -5.96 -5.85 -14.94
N PHE A 71 -5.16 -5.11 -14.19
CA PHE A 71 -5.41 -3.71 -13.82
C PHE A 71 -4.77 -2.71 -14.80
N GLY A 72 -4.06 -3.19 -15.83
CA GLY A 72 -3.25 -2.36 -16.72
C GLY A 72 -2.08 -1.73 -15.96
N GLU A 73 -2.31 -0.54 -15.39
CA GLU A 73 -1.33 0.18 -14.59
C GLU A 73 -1.99 0.79 -13.35
N ALA A 74 -1.28 0.73 -12.22
CA ALA A 74 -1.62 1.43 -11.00
C ALA A 74 -0.52 2.44 -10.66
N SER A 75 -0.88 3.62 -10.18
CA SER A 75 0.08 4.65 -9.77
C SER A 75 -0.21 5.11 -8.35
N PHE A 76 0.83 5.08 -7.51
CA PHE A 76 0.84 5.75 -6.22
C PHE A 76 1.58 7.07 -6.40
N THR A 77 0.91 8.18 -6.10
CA THR A 77 1.46 9.53 -6.21
C THR A 77 1.46 10.20 -4.84
N GLY A 78 2.41 11.10 -4.61
CA GLY A 78 2.55 11.73 -3.30
C GLY A 78 3.04 10.75 -2.23
N CYS A 79 3.78 9.72 -2.63
CA CYS A 79 4.38 8.75 -1.72
C CYS A 79 5.30 9.48 -0.73
N VAL A 80 4.99 9.38 0.56
CA VAL A 80 5.82 9.89 1.65
C VAL A 80 5.64 9.02 2.89
N ALA A 81 6.77 8.66 3.52
CA ALA A 81 6.82 8.06 4.85
C ALA A 81 7.43 9.04 5.83
N LYS A 82 7.00 9.01 7.11
CA LYS A 82 7.55 9.88 8.16
C LYS A 82 8.02 9.05 9.34
N ALA A 83 9.27 9.25 9.75
CA ALA A 83 9.85 8.57 10.91
C ALA A 83 10.97 9.38 11.54
N GLY A 84 11.00 9.45 12.88
CA GLY A 84 12.06 10.15 13.61
C GLY A 84 12.18 11.65 13.28
N GLY A 85 11.06 12.31 12.94
CA GLY A 85 11.02 13.72 12.56
C GLY A 85 11.55 14.03 11.15
N LYS A 86 11.74 13.00 10.31
CA LYS A 86 12.15 13.12 8.91
C LYS A 86 11.09 12.56 7.99
N GLU A 87 11.11 13.02 6.75
CA GLU A 87 10.32 12.48 5.65
C GLU A 87 11.24 11.67 4.72
N TYR A 88 10.69 10.60 4.17
CA TYR A 88 11.35 9.70 3.24
C TYR A 88 10.41 9.51 2.05
N GLY A 89 10.92 9.75 0.84
CA GLY A 89 10.27 9.35 -0.39
C GLY A 89 10.64 7.91 -0.77
N LEU A 90 10.62 7.63 -2.07
CA LEU A 90 10.87 6.32 -2.66
C LEU A 90 12.35 6.08 -2.97
N ASP A 91 13.21 7.11 -2.94
CA ASP A 91 14.63 6.97 -3.23
C ASP A 91 15.30 5.91 -2.33
N GLY A 92 15.92 4.91 -2.95
CA GLY A 92 16.57 3.79 -2.25
C GLY A 92 15.62 2.68 -1.78
N SER A 93 14.34 2.73 -2.15
CA SER A 93 13.37 1.66 -1.84
C SER A 93 13.71 0.35 -2.53
N ALA A 94 13.45 -0.77 -1.85
CA ALA A 94 13.47 -2.08 -2.47
C ALA A 94 12.22 -2.27 -3.34
N LEU A 95 12.39 -2.90 -4.51
CA LEU A 95 11.31 -3.20 -5.44
C LEU A 95 11.04 -4.70 -5.49
N TYR A 96 9.78 -5.08 -5.28
CA TYR A 96 9.32 -6.46 -5.31
C TYR A 96 8.26 -6.63 -6.40
N ALA A 97 8.51 -7.53 -7.34
CA ALA A 97 7.56 -7.90 -8.38
C ALA A 97 6.61 -9.00 -7.88
N VAL A 98 5.39 -9.04 -8.41
CA VAL A 98 4.41 -10.07 -8.10
C VAL A 98 4.63 -11.25 -9.04
N GLN A 99 4.81 -12.43 -8.47
CA GLN A 99 4.77 -13.69 -9.17
C GLN A 99 4.14 -14.74 -8.26
N ASP A 100 2.99 -15.27 -8.64
CA ASP A 100 2.42 -16.45 -8.02
C ASP A 100 3.31 -17.67 -8.30
N SER A 101 3.48 -18.51 -7.28
CA SER A 101 4.05 -19.86 -7.37
C SER A 101 3.43 -20.75 -8.46
N SER A 102 2.16 -20.53 -8.81
CA SER A 102 1.47 -21.23 -9.90
C SER A 102 1.81 -20.68 -11.29
N SER A 103 2.41 -19.48 -11.35
CA SER A 103 2.75 -18.77 -12.58
C SER A 103 4.20 -19.01 -13.01
N SER A 104 4.39 -19.22 -14.31
CA SER A 104 5.72 -19.27 -14.94
C SER A 104 6.28 -17.90 -15.31
N SER A 105 5.52 -16.82 -15.10
CA SER A 105 5.92 -15.44 -15.40
C SER A 105 5.60 -14.50 -14.25
N VAL A 106 6.38 -13.41 -14.17
CA VAL A 106 6.04 -12.24 -13.35
C VAL A 106 4.72 -11.65 -13.85
N GLN A 107 3.83 -11.26 -12.94
CA GLN A 107 2.48 -10.79 -13.22
C GLN A 107 2.31 -9.28 -12.98
N ALA A 108 3.13 -8.69 -12.10
CA ALA A 108 3.16 -7.24 -11.92
C ALA A 108 4.57 -6.76 -11.56
N VAL A 109 4.98 -5.63 -12.13
CA VAL A 109 6.32 -5.05 -11.93
C VAL A 109 6.20 -3.61 -11.44
N PRO A 110 6.75 -3.26 -10.27
CA PRO A 110 6.84 -1.88 -9.83
C PRO A 110 8.04 -1.17 -10.45
N SER A 111 7.92 0.14 -10.62
CA SER A 111 8.97 1.05 -11.09
C SER A 111 8.83 2.40 -10.39
N ILE A 112 9.94 2.94 -9.88
CA ILE A 112 9.97 4.28 -9.29
C ILE A 112 10.08 5.29 -10.43
N VAL A 113 9.08 6.16 -10.55
CA VAL A 113 9.02 7.23 -11.57
C VAL A 113 9.68 8.50 -11.03
N SER A 114 9.47 8.80 -9.74
CA SER A 114 10.14 9.86 -9.00
C SER A 114 10.18 9.52 -7.51
N ASP A 115 10.87 10.32 -6.69
CA ASP A 115 10.91 10.13 -5.23
C ASP A 115 9.50 10.12 -4.58
N SER A 116 8.47 10.64 -5.25
CA SER A 116 7.08 10.64 -4.76
C SER A 116 6.10 9.84 -5.62
N GLU A 117 6.58 9.08 -6.60
CA GLU A 117 5.71 8.37 -7.55
C GLU A 117 6.20 6.94 -7.84
N LEU A 118 5.35 5.97 -7.52
CA LEU A 118 5.52 4.56 -7.82
C LEU A 118 4.49 4.15 -8.87
N LYS A 119 4.94 3.51 -9.95
CA LYS A 119 4.06 2.90 -10.94
C LYS A 119 4.19 1.39 -10.90
N VAL A 120 3.06 0.68 -10.91
CA VAL A 120 2.99 -0.78 -11.02
C VAL A 120 2.30 -1.14 -12.33
N SER A 121 2.94 -1.96 -13.16
CA SER A 121 2.41 -2.41 -14.45
C SER A 121 2.08 -3.90 -14.41
N TYR A 122 0.86 -4.27 -14.79
CA TYR A 122 0.47 -5.66 -15.03
C TYR A 122 1.23 -6.21 -16.25
N GLN A 123 1.51 -7.52 -16.25
CA GLN A 123 2.25 -8.22 -17.31
C GLN A 123 1.39 -9.21 -18.08
#